data_AF-A0A7Y4L7F9-F1
#
_entry.id   AF-A0A7Y4L7F9-F1
#
_cell.length_a   1.000
_cell.length_b   1.000
_cell.length_c   1.000
_cell.angle_alpha   90.00
_cell.angle_beta   90.00
_cell.angle_gamma   90.00
#
_symmetry.space_group_name_H-M   'P 1'
#
loop_
_entity.id
_entity.type
_entity.pdbx_description
1 polymer ?
#
loop_
_entity_poly.entity_id
_entity_poly.type
_entity_poly.pdbx_seq_one_letter_code
_entity_poly.pdbx_strand_id
1 'polypeptide(L)'
;MQSLWLARKIRKNTDRLAFAKAAKLIYSSPGDTGKILELFGERRDPEFTSNVLYGLQHASHTNHTEGHRPVPDVPPAVAAFLRDRFPEYLTQQGSTLVGRHDLAEWIVDAALKSTDAQARAELAALLSATDQPKLLDQLARAFSTAIHNEQGGYDSKVRLWTNREPTELTRILLANPNLPTPLTDEERATRGSYVSAANAVLAVFKGRLDRLPDFLLPQYATATVRDLLAAIDLPAPADFVERCRRVLRELPPGPAREHVVFEAIHAKPEAVAAAADARYAPENERDALVFLYITGQWDRYDEADPDGSKLIAYCAEHARPYVGTYRHQIERAAQASGRPDPCPKLPKPRPNPNPFRPYQSGGSWPTDPGGGSGGFSGGGSF
;
A
#
# COMPACT_ATOMS: atom_id res chain seq x y z
N MET A 1 -17.54 35.56 20.68
CA MET A 1 -17.77 35.91 22.12
C MET A 1 -18.18 34.69 22.96
N GLN A 2 -19.22 33.93 22.60
CA GLN A 2 -19.60 32.68 23.32
C GLN A 2 -18.48 31.62 23.33
N SER A 3 -17.82 31.42 22.20
CA SER A 3 -16.62 30.59 21.97
C SER A 3 -15.49 30.88 22.97
N LEU A 4 -15.07 32.14 23.10
CA LEU A 4 -14.02 32.58 24.03
C LEU A 4 -14.44 32.46 25.50
N TRP A 5 -15.71 32.74 25.83
CA TRP A 5 -16.24 32.55 27.17
C TRP A 5 -16.24 31.07 27.57
N LEU A 6 -16.66 30.18 26.65
CA LEU A 6 -16.67 28.74 26.86
C LEU A 6 -15.25 28.19 27.00
N ALA A 7 -14.29 28.65 26.18
CA ALA A 7 -12.88 28.31 26.30
C ALA A 7 -12.30 28.68 27.68
N ARG A 8 -12.61 29.88 28.20
CA ARG A 8 -12.22 30.31 29.56
C ARG A 8 -12.89 29.48 30.66
N LYS A 9 -14.13 29.03 30.46
CA LYS A 9 -14.83 28.16 31.41
C LYS A 9 -14.24 26.75 31.44
N ILE A 10 -13.85 26.23 30.27
CA ILE A 10 -13.21 24.91 30.10
C ILE A 10 -11.77 24.90 30.59
N ARG A 11 -11.05 26.02 30.52
CA ARG A 11 -9.73 26.18 31.17
C ARG A 11 -9.75 25.76 32.65
N LYS A 12 -10.90 25.82 33.32
CA LYS A 12 -11.07 25.44 34.73
C LYS A 12 -11.64 24.04 34.96
N ASN A 13 -12.04 23.30 33.92
CA ASN A 13 -12.82 22.06 34.05
C ASN A 13 -12.21 20.90 33.24
N THR A 14 -12.14 19.69 33.81
CA THR A 14 -11.53 18.50 33.17
C THR A 14 -12.53 17.60 32.43
N ASP A 15 -13.79 18.03 32.30
CA ASP A 15 -14.85 17.26 31.64
C ASP A 15 -14.64 17.11 30.11
N ARG A 16 -14.36 15.88 29.66
CA ARG A 16 -14.16 15.51 28.25
C ARG A 16 -15.33 15.85 27.33
N LEU A 17 -16.57 15.81 27.81
CA LEU A 17 -17.75 16.11 26.99
C LEU A 17 -17.89 17.62 26.75
N ALA A 18 -17.51 18.43 27.74
CA ALA A 18 -17.44 19.88 27.59
C ALA A 18 -16.36 20.29 26.57
N PHE A 19 -15.23 19.57 26.54
CA PHE A 19 -14.20 19.74 25.52
C PHE A 19 -14.69 19.42 24.11
N ALA A 20 -15.33 18.28 23.90
CA ALA A 20 -15.84 17.92 22.57
C ALA A 20 -16.84 18.97 22.05
N LYS A 21 -17.73 19.48 22.92
CA LYS A 21 -18.66 20.57 22.58
C LYS A 21 -17.95 21.88 22.25
N ALA A 22 -16.91 22.24 22.99
CA ALA A 22 -16.14 23.43 22.70
C ALA A 22 -15.27 23.30 21.46
N ALA A 23 -14.65 22.15 21.22
CA ALA A 23 -13.92 21.88 19.99
C ALA A 23 -14.84 21.97 18.77
N LYS A 24 -16.07 21.45 18.86
CA LYS A 24 -17.10 21.66 17.84
C LYS A 24 -17.42 23.14 17.63
N LEU A 25 -17.51 23.93 18.71
CA LEU A 25 -17.76 25.38 18.65
C LEU A 25 -16.55 26.17 18.10
N ILE A 26 -15.32 25.76 18.43
CA ILE A 26 -14.06 26.29 17.91
C ILE A 26 -14.00 26.05 16.40
N TYR A 27 -14.29 24.82 15.98
CA TYR A 27 -14.36 24.44 14.58
C TYR A 27 -15.42 25.22 13.81
N SER A 28 -16.52 25.57 14.48
CA SER A 28 -17.63 26.34 13.91
C SER A 28 -17.37 27.85 13.91
N SER A 29 -16.22 28.32 14.42
CA SER A 29 -15.80 29.74 14.42
C SER A 29 -14.31 29.89 14.11
N PRO A 30 -13.92 29.80 12.82
CA PRO A 30 -12.52 29.88 12.39
C PRO A 30 -11.77 31.10 12.94
N GLY A 31 -12.43 32.26 13.00
CA GLY A 31 -11.84 33.53 13.48
C GLY A 31 -11.46 33.56 14.96
N ASP A 32 -12.02 32.67 15.79
CA ASP A 32 -11.68 32.60 17.23
C ASP A 32 -10.67 31.48 17.54
N THR A 33 -10.34 30.61 16.57
CA THR A 33 -9.50 29.42 16.80
C THR A 33 -8.11 29.79 17.30
N GLY A 34 -7.47 30.81 16.72
CA GLY A 34 -6.14 31.27 17.15
C GLY A 34 -6.13 31.74 18.61
N LYS A 35 -7.08 32.60 19.00
CA LYS A 35 -7.20 33.10 20.38
C LYS A 35 -7.51 32.00 21.39
N ILE A 36 -8.26 31.00 20.95
CA ILE A 36 -8.62 29.86 21.79
C ILE A 36 -7.41 28.94 21.97
N LEU A 37 -6.63 28.70 20.92
CA LEU A 37 -5.36 27.97 21.01
C LEU A 37 -4.31 28.73 21.82
N GLU A 38 -4.24 30.07 21.75
CA GLU A 38 -3.41 30.88 22.65
C GLU A 38 -3.83 30.73 24.11
N LEU A 39 -5.13 30.80 24.40
CA LEU A 39 -5.68 30.56 25.75
C LEU A 39 -5.35 29.15 26.28
N PHE A 40 -5.12 28.21 25.38
CA PHE A 40 -4.81 26.82 25.68
C PHE A 40 -3.30 26.53 25.71
N GLY A 41 -2.51 27.28 24.94
CA GLY A 41 -1.06 27.14 24.83
C GLY A 41 -0.30 27.41 26.14
N GLU A 42 -0.93 28.08 27.11
CA GLU A 42 -0.38 28.24 28.45
C GLU A 42 -0.35 26.94 29.27
N ARG A 43 -1.19 25.94 28.95
CA ARG A 43 -1.21 24.64 29.65
C ARG A 43 -0.41 23.61 28.86
N ARG A 44 0.69 23.11 29.47
CA ARG A 44 1.45 21.94 28.98
C ARG A 44 0.85 20.61 29.43
N ASP A 45 -0.47 20.53 29.52
CA ASP A 45 -1.16 19.34 30.02
C ASP A 45 -1.42 18.36 28.86
N PRO A 46 -0.84 17.15 28.88
CA PRO A 46 -1.01 16.17 27.82
C PRO A 46 -2.45 15.68 27.63
N GLU A 47 -3.23 15.54 28.71
CA GLU A 47 -4.63 15.13 28.63
C GLU A 47 -5.49 16.23 27.98
N PHE A 48 -5.16 17.49 28.28
CA PHE A 48 -5.78 18.64 27.66
C PHE A 48 -5.53 18.66 26.14
N THR A 49 -4.28 18.49 25.71
CA THR A 49 -3.91 18.43 24.28
C THR A 49 -4.63 17.27 23.59
N SER A 50 -4.74 16.10 24.24
CA SER A 50 -5.53 14.96 23.75
C SER A 50 -6.98 15.34 23.44
N ASN A 51 -7.62 16.04 24.38
CA ASN A 51 -9.03 16.39 24.25
C ASN A 51 -9.27 17.42 23.13
N VAL A 52 -8.34 18.36 22.91
CA VAL A 52 -8.40 19.29 21.78
C VAL A 52 -8.29 18.52 20.45
N LEU A 53 -7.30 17.63 20.34
CA LEU A 53 -7.04 16.85 19.13
C LEU A 53 -8.19 15.90 18.81
N TYR A 54 -8.74 15.25 19.82
CA TYR A 54 -9.95 14.47 19.65
C TYR A 54 -11.12 15.33 19.16
N GLY A 55 -11.33 16.49 19.77
CA GLY A 55 -12.42 17.38 19.37
C GLY A 55 -12.31 17.85 17.92
N LEU A 56 -11.08 18.15 17.46
CA LEU A 56 -10.78 18.50 16.07
C LEU A 56 -11.09 17.32 15.13
N GLN A 57 -10.65 16.13 15.49
CA GLN A 57 -10.90 14.91 14.72
C GLN A 57 -12.39 14.56 14.66
N HIS A 58 -13.10 14.66 15.77
CA HIS A 58 -14.54 14.37 15.83
C HIS A 58 -15.34 15.37 15.00
N ALA A 59 -14.99 16.66 15.05
CA ALA A 59 -15.58 17.67 14.17
C ALA A 59 -15.33 17.33 12.69
N SER A 60 -14.14 16.83 12.36
CA SER A 60 -13.79 16.30 11.04
C SER A 60 -14.70 15.17 10.57
N HIS A 61 -14.95 14.17 11.43
CA HIS A 61 -15.78 13.02 11.07
C HIS A 61 -17.28 13.33 11.01
N THR A 62 -17.81 14.14 11.92
CA THR A 62 -19.25 14.47 11.90
C THR A 62 -19.66 15.20 10.63
N ASN A 63 -18.73 15.94 10.02
CA ASN A 63 -18.98 16.60 8.73
C ASN A 63 -18.96 15.61 7.55
N HIS A 64 -18.30 14.45 7.68
CA HIS A 64 -18.24 13.43 6.63
C HIS A 64 -19.52 12.59 6.52
N THR A 65 -20.16 12.26 7.65
CA THR A 65 -21.36 11.41 7.67
C THR A 65 -22.61 12.10 7.11
N GLU A 66 -22.62 13.43 6.99
CA GLU A 66 -23.74 14.22 6.46
C GLU A 66 -23.68 14.44 4.92
N GLY A 67 -22.94 13.58 4.20
CA GLY A 67 -22.90 13.54 2.73
C GLY A 67 -21.67 14.23 2.15
N HIS A 68 -20.73 13.46 1.60
CA HIS A 68 -19.56 13.82 0.77
C HIS A 68 -18.91 15.21 0.96
N ARG A 69 -18.99 15.83 2.14
CA ARG A 69 -18.31 17.08 2.40
C ARG A 69 -16.81 16.82 2.50
N PRO A 70 -15.97 17.73 1.98
CA PRO A 70 -14.52 17.63 2.10
C PRO A 70 -14.11 17.58 3.58
N VAL A 71 -12.96 16.95 3.86
CA VAL A 71 -12.28 17.03 5.16
C VAL A 71 -12.27 18.50 5.57
N PRO A 72 -12.86 18.89 6.71
CA PRO A 72 -12.96 20.29 7.06
C PRO A 72 -11.56 20.85 7.33
N ASP A 73 -11.37 22.11 6.95
CA ASP A 73 -10.06 22.75 6.94
C ASP A 73 -9.43 22.83 8.31
N VAL A 74 -8.13 22.53 8.36
CA VAL A 74 -7.33 22.74 9.56
C VAL A 74 -7.02 24.23 9.65
N PRO A 75 -7.43 24.94 10.72
CA PRO A 75 -7.04 26.33 10.87
C PRO A 75 -5.51 26.44 11.03
N PRO A 76 -4.83 27.45 10.46
CA PRO A 76 -3.37 27.58 10.52
C PRO A 76 -2.83 27.56 11.96
N ALA A 77 -3.57 28.16 12.90
CA ALA A 77 -3.21 28.15 14.31
C ALA A 77 -3.16 26.72 14.91
N VAL A 78 -3.98 25.78 14.43
CA VAL A 78 -3.91 24.37 14.83
C VAL A 78 -2.64 23.72 14.30
N ALA A 79 -2.26 23.99 13.05
CA ALA A 79 -1.03 23.46 12.46
C ALA A 79 0.23 23.99 13.19
N ALA A 80 0.26 25.29 13.51
CA ALA A 80 1.30 25.90 14.33
C ALA A 80 1.34 25.30 15.76
N PHE A 81 0.18 25.17 16.41
CA PHE A 81 0.07 24.56 17.73
C PHE A 81 0.58 23.11 17.73
N LEU A 82 0.20 22.33 16.70
CA LEU A 82 0.69 20.97 16.50
C LEU A 82 2.21 21.01 16.42
N ARG A 83 2.81 21.79 15.51
CA ARG A 83 4.28 21.87 15.37
C ARG A 83 5.01 22.10 16.70
N ASP A 84 4.53 23.02 17.53
CA ASP A 84 5.20 23.39 18.78
C ASP A 84 5.02 22.35 19.90
N ARG A 85 3.92 21.59 19.88
CA ARG A 85 3.49 20.70 20.98
C ARG A 85 3.48 19.22 20.64
N PHE A 86 3.63 18.88 19.36
CA PHE A 86 3.49 17.52 18.85
C PHE A 86 4.41 16.48 19.51
N PRO A 87 5.71 16.77 19.72
CA PRO A 87 6.64 15.76 20.20
C PRO A 87 6.25 15.19 21.57
N GLU A 88 5.72 16.03 22.46
CA GLU A 88 5.31 15.64 23.82
C GLU A 88 4.09 14.68 23.81
N TYR A 89 3.26 14.76 22.77
CA TYR A 89 1.98 14.05 22.70
C TYR A 89 2.12 12.63 22.16
N LEU A 90 2.96 12.42 21.15
CA LEU A 90 3.14 11.09 20.56
C LEU A 90 3.97 10.15 21.42
N THR A 91 4.82 10.67 22.30
CA THR A 91 5.61 9.86 23.25
C THR A 91 4.78 9.26 24.38
N GLN A 92 3.58 9.79 24.66
CA GLN A 92 2.68 9.24 25.68
C GLN A 92 1.88 8.06 25.13
N GLN A 93 2.53 6.89 25.11
CA GLN A 93 2.03 5.63 24.55
C GLN A 93 0.81 5.00 25.25
N GLY A 94 0.17 5.64 26.23
CA GLY A 94 -0.84 4.97 27.08
C GLY A 94 -2.31 5.12 26.69
N SER A 95 -2.66 5.97 25.73
CA SER A 95 -4.07 6.35 25.54
C SER A 95 -4.80 5.37 24.63
N THR A 96 -5.47 4.38 25.25
CA THR A 96 -6.50 3.50 24.69
C THR A 96 -7.73 4.29 24.24
N LEU A 97 -7.55 5.22 23.30
CA LEU A 97 -8.64 5.89 22.60
C LEU A 97 -9.21 4.92 21.57
N VAL A 98 -9.85 3.86 22.08
CA VAL A 98 -10.61 2.88 21.32
C VAL A 98 -11.76 3.60 20.63
N GLY A 99 -11.70 3.64 19.31
CA GLY A 99 -12.71 4.23 18.43
C GLY A 99 -12.35 5.64 18.00
N ARG A 100 -11.45 5.78 17.01
CA ARG A 100 -11.06 7.01 16.31
C ARG A 100 -10.00 6.66 15.24
N HIS A 101 -10.08 7.28 14.06
CA HIS A 101 -8.93 7.34 13.14
C HIS A 101 -7.68 7.83 13.90
N ASP A 102 -6.52 7.27 13.58
CA ASP A 102 -5.29 7.68 14.26
C ASP A 102 -5.07 9.18 14.01
N LEU A 103 -4.74 9.97 15.05
CA LEU A 103 -4.42 11.39 14.87
C LEU A 103 -3.32 11.58 13.82
N ALA A 104 -2.36 10.65 13.77
CA ALA A 104 -1.31 10.67 12.76
C ALA A 104 -1.86 10.52 11.34
N GLU A 105 -2.87 9.66 11.14
CA GLU A 105 -3.57 9.48 9.86
C GLU A 105 -4.28 10.79 9.47
N TRP A 106 -5.01 11.41 10.41
CA TRP A 106 -5.69 12.68 10.18
C TRP A 106 -4.72 13.80 9.80
N ILE A 107 -3.55 13.89 10.43
CA ILE A 107 -2.53 14.90 10.12
C ILE A 107 -1.99 14.70 8.70
N VAL A 108 -1.67 13.47 8.32
CA VAL A 108 -1.23 13.15 6.95
C VAL A 108 -2.33 13.52 5.95
N ASP A 109 -3.58 13.13 6.22
CA ASP A 109 -4.70 13.46 5.36
C ASP A 109 -4.93 14.97 5.22
N ALA A 110 -4.84 15.72 6.32
CA ALA A 110 -4.97 17.16 6.32
C ALA A 110 -3.84 17.85 5.52
N ALA A 111 -2.60 17.37 5.65
CA ALA A 111 -1.46 17.87 4.88
C ALA A 111 -1.60 17.62 3.37
N LEU A 112 -2.41 16.65 2.96
CA LEU A 112 -2.63 16.33 1.55
C LEU A 112 -3.90 16.96 0.97
N LYS A 113 -4.94 17.14 1.79
CA LYS A 113 -6.32 17.41 1.31
C LYS A 113 -6.94 18.70 1.83
N SER A 114 -6.37 19.38 2.83
CA SER A 114 -6.93 20.64 3.33
C SER A 114 -6.99 21.68 2.22
N THR A 115 -8.05 22.47 2.16
CA THR A 115 -8.21 23.58 1.21
C THR A 115 -7.44 24.83 1.66
N ASP A 116 -7.25 25.01 2.98
CA ASP A 116 -6.36 26.04 3.54
C ASP A 116 -4.89 25.81 3.14
N ALA A 117 -4.37 26.69 2.29
CA ALA A 117 -3.01 26.57 1.76
C ALA A 117 -1.93 26.76 2.82
N GLN A 118 -2.15 27.63 3.81
CA GLN A 118 -1.17 27.88 4.87
C GLN A 118 -1.10 26.67 5.80
N ALA A 119 -2.24 26.17 6.27
CA ALA A 119 -2.27 25.00 7.14
C ALA A 119 -1.67 23.77 6.44
N ARG A 120 -2.01 23.57 5.16
CA ARG A 120 -1.44 22.50 4.34
C ARG A 120 0.08 22.59 4.27
N ALA A 121 0.63 23.78 3.98
CA ALA A 121 2.08 24.00 3.93
C ALA A 121 2.76 23.79 5.30
N GLU A 122 2.11 24.22 6.38
CA GLU A 122 2.65 24.07 7.73
C GLU A 122 2.71 22.61 8.19
N LEU A 123 1.69 21.81 7.87
CA LEU A 123 1.64 20.38 8.15
C LEU A 123 2.59 19.60 7.23
N ALA A 124 2.71 19.99 5.95
CA ALA A 124 3.69 19.40 5.04
C ALA A 124 5.13 19.63 5.55
N ALA A 125 5.43 20.83 6.04
CA ALA A 125 6.73 21.13 6.65
C ALA A 125 6.98 20.30 7.92
N LEU A 126 5.98 20.14 8.78
CA LEU A 126 6.04 19.25 9.95
C LEU A 126 6.36 17.81 9.52
N LEU A 127 5.59 17.26 8.59
CA LEU A 127 5.75 15.90 8.09
C LEU A 127 7.07 15.70 7.33
N SER A 128 7.62 16.75 6.73
CA SER A 128 8.91 16.71 6.04
C SER A 128 10.11 16.70 7.00
N ALA A 129 9.94 17.13 8.25
CA ALA A 129 11.03 17.19 9.23
C ALA A 129 10.89 16.19 10.38
N THR A 130 9.71 15.59 10.54
CA THR A 130 9.40 14.73 11.69
C THR A 130 10.24 13.46 11.72
N ASP A 131 10.63 13.05 12.93
CA ASP A 131 11.18 11.74 13.27
C ASP A 131 10.18 10.88 14.05
N GLN A 132 8.94 11.36 14.22
CA GLN A 132 7.94 10.74 15.07
C GLN A 132 7.42 9.42 14.45
N PRO A 133 7.63 8.26 15.10
CA PRO A 133 7.37 6.95 14.47
C PRO A 133 5.95 6.76 13.93
N LYS A 134 4.92 7.24 14.65
CA LYS A 134 3.52 7.13 14.21
C LYS A 134 3.23 7.95 12.95
N LEU A 135 3.79 9.15 12.82
CA LEU A 135 3.65 9.94 11.60
C LEU A 135 4.39 9.29 10.43
N LEU A 136 5.59 8.76 10.69
CA LEU A 136 6.37 8.03 9.68
C LEU A 136 5.62 6.78 9.19
N ASP A 137 4.98 6.01 10.07
CA ASP A 137 4.12 4.87 9.69
C ASP A 137 2.96 5.32 8.80
N GLN A 138 2.27 6.40 9.17
CA GLN A 138 1.14 6.90 8.38
C GLN A 138 1.59 7.47 7.02
N LEU A 139 2.76 8.10 6.93
CA LEU A 139 3.35 8.49 5.65
C LEU A 139 3.69 7.28 4.78
N ALA A 140 4.28 6.24 5.36
CA ALA A 140 4.57 4.99 4.64
C ALA A 140 3.28 4.29 4.17
N ARG A 141 2.21 4.31 4.97
CA ARG A 141 0.89 3.81 4.57
C ARG A 141 0.30 4.63 3.43
N ALA A 142 0.34 5.96 3.52
CA ALA A 142 -0.15 6.84 2.46
C ALA A 142 0.61 6.59 1.14
N PHE A 143 1.93 6.39 1.21
CA PHE A 143 2.75 5.97 0.07
C PHE A 143 2.31 4.63 -0.51
N SER A 144 2.17 3.61 0.34
CA SER A 144 1.69 2.28 -0.06
C SER A 144 0.33 2.36 -0.77
N THR A 145 -0.63 3.07 -0.17
CA THR A 145 -1.95 3.31 -0.76
C THR A 145 -1.85 3.99 -2.12
N ALA A 146 -1.00 5.01 -2.27
CA ALA A 146 -0.82 5.71 -3.53
C ALA A 146 -0.28 4.78 -4.64
N ILE A 147 0.71 3.94 -4.35
CA ILE A 147 1.23 2.93 -5.29
C ILE A 147 0.11 1.98 -5.76
N HIS A 148 -0.63 1.39 -4.82
CA HIS A 148 -1.67 0.42 -5.14
C HIS A 148 -2.82 1.06 -5.94
N ASN A 149 -3.14 2.32 -5.68
CA ASN A 149 -4.17 3.04 -6.42
C ASN A 149 -3.76 3.35 -7.85
N GLU A 150 -2.49 3.73 -8.07
CA GLU A 150 -1.96 3.94 -9.42
C GLU A 150 -1.96 2.64 -10.24
N GLN A 151 -1.79 1.49 -9.60
CA GLN A 151 -1.84 0.17 -10.25
C GLN A 151 -3.28 -0.32 -10.52
N GLY A 152 -4.19 -0.10 -9.57
CA GLY A 152 -5.55 -0.64 -9.63
C GLY A 152 -6.53 0.15 -10.51
N GLY A 153 -6.12 1.31 -11.04
CA GLY A 153 -7.00 2.19 -11.80
C GLY A 153 -8.17 2.75 -10.97
N TYR A 154 -8.12 2.62 -9.64
CA TYR A 154 -9.12 3.20 -8.76
C TYR A 154 -8.98 4.72 -8.80
N ASP A 155 -10.10 5.44 -8.89
CA ASP A 155 -10.14 6.89 -8.78
C ASP A 155 -9.91 7.33 -7.33
N SER A 156 -8.68 7.09 -6.86
CA SER A 156 -8.24 7.54 -5.56
C SER A 156 -7.72 8.96 -5.67
N LYS A 157 -7.99 9.73 -4.61
CA LYS A 157 -7.51 11.10 -4.46
C LYS A 157 -6.01 11.19 -4.12
N VAL A 158 -5.36 10.08 -3.75
CA VAL A 158 -3.96 10.08 -3.33
C VAL A 158 -3.11 9.47 -4.44
N ARG A 159 -2.26 10.29 -5.05
CA ARG A 159 -1.34 9.93 -6.13
C ARG A 159 0.06 10.39 -5.79
N LEU A 160 1.08 9.74 -6.34
CA LEU A 160 2.48 10.15 -6.19
C LEU A 160 2.88 11.17 -7.27
N TRP A 161 2.31 11.05 -8.47
CA TRP A 161 2.56 11.98 -9.56
C TRP A 161 1.28 12.46 -10.23
N THR A 162 1.29 13.72 -10.67
CA THR A 162 0.24 14.29 -11.52
C THR A 162 0.92 14.94 -12.71
N ASN A 163 0.65 14.46 -13.93
CA ASN A 163 1.31 14.96 -15.15
C ASN A 163 2.85 14.97 -15.06
N ARG A 164 3.44 13.92 -14.47
CA ARG A 164 4.88 13.77 -14.17
C ARG A 164 5.46 14.73 -13.11
N GLU A 165 4.65 15.64 -12.56
CA GLU A 165 5.05 16.48 -11.44
C GLU A 165 4.83 15.74 -10.12
N PRO A 166 5.76 15.85 -9.14
CA PRO A 166 5.57 15.26 -7.82
C PRO A 166 4.38 15.90 -7.11
N THR A 167 3.50 15.09 -6.52
CA THR A 167 2.43 15.57 -5.64
C THR A 167 2.99 16.03 -4.30
N GLU A 168 2.14 16.61 -3.45
CA GLU A 168 2.54 17.04 -2.11
C GLU A 168 3.03 15.87 -1.24
N LEU A 169 2.37 14.71 -1.33
CA LEU A 169 2.82 13.49 -0.67
C LEU A 169 4.25 13.15 -1.10
N THR A 170 4.53 13.19 -2.40
CA THR A 170 5.85 12.90 -2.95
C THR A 170 6.91 13.88 -2.47
N ARG A 171 6.60 15.18 -2.39
CA ARG A 171 7.52 16.19 -1.84
C ARG A 171 7.83 15.94 -0.37
N ILE A 172 6.80 15.67 0.44
CA ILE A 172 6.94 15.35 1.88
C ILE A 172 7.83 14.12 2.07
N LEU A 173 7.54 13.05 1.33
CA LEU A 173 8.29 11.79 1.42
C LEU A 173 9.75 11.98 1.02
N LEU A 174 10.03 12.72 -0.06
CA LEU A 174 11.41 13.01 -0.47
C LEU A 174 12.16 13.86 0.55
N ALA A 175 11.49 14.87 1.11
CA ALA A 175 12.09 15.78 2.08
C ALA A 175 12.38 15.15 3.44
N ASN A 176 11.58 14.16 3.87
CA ASN A 176 11.76 13.54 5.19
C ASN A 176 13.00 12.62 5.25
N PRO A 177 14.04 12.93 6.03
CA PRO A 177 15.28 12.14 6.08
C PRO A 177 15.13 10.82 6.86
N ASN A 178 14.08 10.67 7.66
CA ASN A 178 13.83 9.54 8.54
C ASN A 178 13.05 8.40 7.87
N LEU A 179 12.67 8.56 6.60
CA LEU A 179 12.02 7.52 5.79
C LEU A 179 13.03 6.79 4.86
N PRO A 180 12.77 5.51 4.52
CA PRO A 180 11.85 4.61 5.23
C PRO A 180 12.37 4.28 6.64
N THR A 181 11.46 4.07 7.59
CA THR A 181 11.82 3.70 8.96
C THR A 181 12.38 2.27 8.99
N PRO A 182 13.50 2.01 9.69
CA PRO A 182 13.98 0.65 9.92
C PRO A 182 12.91 -0.17 10.64
N LEU A 183 12.72 -1.43 10.24
CA LEU A 183 11.84 -2.35 10.96
C LEU A 183 12.47 -2.75 12.30
N THR A 184 11.77 -2.49 13.40
CA THR A 184 12.08 -3.04 14.72
C THR A 184 11.90 -4.56 14.74
N ASP A 185 12.54 -5.25 15.68
CA ASP A 185 12.42 -6.73 15.78
C ASP A 185 10.97 -7.19 16.00
N GLU A 186 10.19 -6.41 16.78
CA GLU A 186 8.77 -6.66 16.99
C GLU A 186 7.98 -6.51 15.68
N GLU A 187 8.25 -5.47 14.89
CA GLU A 187 7.62 -5.29 13.57
C GLU A 187 8.04 -6.39 12.59
N ARG A 188 9.30 -6.86 12.61
CA ARG A 188 9.74 -7.99 11.78
C ARG A 188 8.98 -9.29 12.10
N ALA A 189 8.54 -9.43 13.36
CA ALA A 189 7.80 -10.60 13.84
C ALA A 189 6.28 -10.49 13.60
N THR A 190 5.71 -9.28 13.70
CA THR A 190 4.25 -9.07 13.75
C THR A 190 3.66 -8.40 12.51
N ARG A 191 4.44 -7.63 11.76
CA ARG A 191 3.92 -6.79 10.68
C ARG A 191 3.63 -7.63 9.44
N GLY A 192 2.49 -7.34 8.81
CA GLY A 192 2.08 -7.98 7.56
C GLY A 192 3.00 -7.62 6.39
N SER A 193 3.07 -8.50 5.40
CA SER A 193 3.96 -8.40 4.24
C SER A 193 3.82 -7.12 3.41
N TYR A 194 2.62 -6.54 3.36
CA TYR A 194 2.30 -5.37 2.54
C TYR A 194 3.05 -4.10 2.97
N VAL A 195 3.24 -3.86 4.27
CA VAL A 195 3.91 -2.62 4.73
C VAL A 195 5.41 -2.69 4.46
N SER A 196 6.01 -3.88 4.62
CA SER A 196 7.43 -4.09 4.33
C SER A 196 7.74 -3.92 2.84
N ALA A 197 6.89 -4.44 1.95
CA ALA A 197 7.07 -4.32 0.51
C ALA A 197 7.00 -2.86 0.02
N ALA A 198 6.02 -2.09 0.50
CA ALA A 198 5.94 -0.66 0.19
C ALA A 198 7.15 0.12 0.71
N ASN A 199 7.68 -0.24 1.88
CA ASN A 199 8.90 0.40 2.41
C ASN A 199 10.15 0.07 1.57
N ALA A 200 10.23 -1.10 0.95
CA ALA A 200 11.29 -1.40 -0.01
C ALA A 200 11.22 -0.45 -1.22
N VAL A 201 10.03 -0.26 -1.79
CA VAL A 201 9.84 0.71 -2.90
C VAL A 201 10.15 2.13 -2.44
N LEU A 202 9.77 2.51 -1.21
CA LEU A 202 10.09 3.81 -0.62
C LEU A 202 11.61 4.01 -0.45
N ALA A 203 12.34 2.96 -0.07
CA ALA A 203 13.80 2.97 0.01
C ALA A 203 14.42 3.30 -1.36
N VAL A 204 13.97 2.60 -2.40
CA VAL A 204 14.42 2.83 -3.79
C VAL A 204 14.04 4.23 -4.27
N PHE A 205 12.81 4.67 -3.93
CA PHE A 205 12.28 5.98 -4.27
C PHE A 205 13.15 7.11 -3.70
N LYS A 206 13.57 6.98 -2.43
CA LYS A 206 14.45 7.94 -1.75
C LYS A 206 15.95 7.76 -2.06
N GLY A 207 16.32 6.78 -2.88
CA GLY A 207 17.74 6.46 -3.13
C GLY A 207 18.48 5.87 -1.91
N ARG A 208 17.74 5.36 -0.93
CA ARG A 208 18.24 4.74 0.31
C ARG A 208 18.41 3.24 0.15
N LEU A 209 19.18 2.82 -0.86
CA LEU A 209 19.41 1.40 -1.14
C LEU A 209 20.13 0.68 0.02
N ASP A 210 20.82 1.42 0.89
CA ASP A 210 21.40 0.95 2.15
C ASP A 210 20.37 0.29 3.07
N ARG A 211 19.09 0.67 2.97
CA ARG A 211 18.00 0.14 3.80
C ARG A 211 17.29 -1.05 3.18
N LEU A 212 17.53 -1.35 1.91
CA LEU A 212 16.82 -2.42 1.21
C LEU A 212 16.94 -3.80 1.89
N PRO A 213 18.08 -4.21 2.47
CA PRO A 213 18.19 -5.48 3.18
C PRO A 213 17.20 -5.66 4.34
N ASP A 214 16.76 -4.55 4.98
CA ASP A 214 15.77 -4.61 6.06
C ASP A 214 14.38 -5.07 5.58
N PHE A 215 14.10 -4.91 4.28
CA PHE A 215 12.80 -5.21 3.67
C PHE A 215 12.81 -6.46 2.77
N LEU A 216 13.99 -6.99 2.43
CA LEU A 216 14.16 -8.22 1.64
C LEU A 216 14.15 -9.50 2.48
N LEU A 217 13.53 -9.46 3.66
CA LEU A 217 13.43 -10.63 4.53
C LEU A 217 12.64 -11.76 3.83
N PRO A 218 12.97 -13.05 4.07
CA PRO A 218 12.33 -14.19 3.42
C PRO A 218 10.80 -14.14 3.39
N GLN A 219 10.17 -13.76 4.51
CA GLN A 219 8.72 -13.68 4.64
C GLN A 219 8.06 -12.55 3.82
N TYR A 220 8.84 -11.58 3.35
CA TYR A 220 8.38 -10.40 2.60
C TYR A 220 8.89 -10.34 1.16
N ALA A 221 9.80 -11.25 0.79
CA ALA A 221 10.46 -11.27 -0.51
C ALA A 221 9.48 -11.23 -1.70
N THR A 222 8.45 -12.08 -1.68
CA THR A 222 7.41 -12.14 -2.72
C THR A 222 6.70 -10.80 -2.88
N ALA A 223 6.19 -10.22 -1.80
CA ALA A 223 5.49 -8.94 -1.85
C ALA A 223 6.43 -7.82 -2.32
N THR A 224 7.66 -7.80 -1.83
CA THR A 224 8.66 -6.79 -2.20
C THR A 224 8.99 -6.81 -3.68
N VAL A 225 9.24 -7.99 -4.26
CA VAL A 225 9.53 -8.12 -5.69
C VAL A 225 8.32 -7.74 -6.54
N ARG A 226 7.11 -8.12 -6.13
CA ARG A 226 5.88 -7.72 -6.82
C ARG A 226 5.71 -6.20 -6.82
N ASP A 227 5.92 -5.55 -5.69
CA ASP A 227 5.79 -4.10 -5.57
C ASP A 227 6.89 -3.37 -6.37
N LEU A 228 8.12 -3.88 -6.39
CA LEU A 228 9.21 -3.34 -7.22
C LEU A 228 8.92 -3.47 -8.72
N LEU A 229 8.41 -4.62 -9.16
CA LEU A 229 8.00 -4.82 -10.56
C LEU A 229 6.87 -3.88 -10.92
N ALA A 230 5.86 -3.77 -10.07
CA ALA A 230 4.72 -2.90 -10.32
C ALA A 230 5.07 -1.41 -10.18
N ALA A 231 6.14 -1.06 -9.47
CA ALA A 231 6.68 0.30 -9.40
C ALA A 231 7.32 0.76 -10.73
N ILE A 232 7.77 -0.17 -11.58
CA ILE A 232 8.35 0.15 -12.90
C ILE A 232 7.28 0.68 -13.87
N ASP A 233 6.03 0.21 -13.72
CA ASP A 233 4.90 0.61 -14.56
C ASP A 233 4.25 1.94 -14.12
N LEU A 234 4.70 2.54 -13.01
CA LEU A 234 4.18 3.81 -12.52
C LEU A 234 4.58 4.97 -13.45
N PRO A 235 3.77 6.06 -13.55
CA PRO A 235 4.09 7.27 -14.29
C PRO A 235 5.16 8.14 -13.59
N ALA A 236 6.23 7.49 -13.11
CA ALA A 236 7.28 8.06 -12.30
C ALA A 236 8.48 8.55 -13.14
N PRO A 237 9.39 9.36 -12.55
CA PRO A 237 10.65 9.74 -13.18
C PRO A 237 11.50 8.54 -13.61
N ALA A 238 12.15 8.65 -14.77
CA ALA A 238 12.92 7.55 -15.37
C ALA A 238 14.08 7.05 -14.49
N ASP A 239 14.68 7.92 -13.68
CA ASP A 239 15.74 7.57 -12.75
C ASP A 239 15.26 6.67 -11.60
N PHE A 240 14.02 6.87 -11.13
CA PHE A 240 13.38 5.98 -10.15
C PHE A 240 13.11 4.60 -10.76
N VAL A 241 12.52 4.57 -11.96
CA VAL A 241 12.26 3.32 -12.69
C VAL A 241 13.55 2.53 -12.89
N GLU A 242 14.64 3.19 -13.29
CA GLU A 242 15.93 2.55 -13.48
C GLU A 242 16.56 2.05 -12.16
N ARG A 243 16.32 2.75 -11.04
CA ARG A 243 16.71 2.24 -9.71
C ARG A 243 15.95 0.96 -9.36
N CYS A 244 14.64 0.86 -9.65
CA CYS A 244 13.87 -0.37 -9.44
C CYS A 244 14.42 -1.53 -10.28
N ARG A 245 14.66 -1.32 -11.58
CA ARG A 245 15.25 -2.33 -12.47
C ARG A 245 16.61 -2.82 -11.96
N ARG A 246 17.49 -1.89 -11.60
CA ARG A 246 18.81 -2.22 -11.04
C ARG A 246 18.70 -3.05 -9.78
N VAL A 247 17.81 -2.69 -8.85
CA VAL A 247 17.59 -3.47 -7.63
C VAL A 247 17.20 -4.92 -7.96
N LEU A 248 16.28 -5.14 -8.89
CA LEU A 248 15.88 -6.49 -9.31
C LEU A 248 17.07 -7.29 -9.89
N ARG A 249 17.95 -6.64 -10.65
CA ARG A 249 19.18 -7.25 -11.21
C ARG A 249 20.28 -7.52 -10.19
N GLU A 250 20.27 -6.85 -9.04
CA GLU A 250 21.33 -6.92 -8.02
C GLU A 250 20.89 -7.68 -6.76
N LEU A 251 19.71 -8.31 -6.76
CA LEU A 251 19.22 -9.10 -5.63
C LEU A 251 20.21 -10.21 -5.26
N PRO A 252 20.56 -10.37 -3.97
CA PRO A 252 21.42 -11.47 -3.51
C PRO A 252 20.71 -12.82 -3.69
N PRO A 253 21.44 -13.95 -3.62
CA PRO A 253 20.82 -15.27 -3.57
C PRO A 253 19.81 -15.36 -2.42
N GLY A 254 18.64 -15.96 -2.68
CA GLY A 254 17.59 -16.17 -1.70
C GLY A 254 16.18 -15.89 -2.23
N PRO A 255 15.18 -15.82 -1.34
CA PRO A 255 13.76 -15.86 -1.71
C PRO A 255 13.31 -14.75 -2.66
N ALA A 256 13.91 -13.55 -2.59
CA ALA A 256 13.57 -12.45 -3.49
C ALA A 256 14.04 -12.73 -4.93
N ARG A 257 15.27 -13.23 -5.09
CA ARG A 257 15.79 -13.63 -6.41
C ARG A 257 14.98 -14.79 -6.98
N GLU A 258 14.67 -15.79 -6.15
CA GLU A 258 13.80 -16.91 -6.54
C GLU A 258 12.43 -16.41 -7.01
N HIS A 259 11.87 -15.38 -6.36
CA HIS A 259 10.62 -14.78 -6.80
C HIS A 259 10.73 -14.03 -8.13
N VAL A 260 11.85 -13.36 -8.41
CA VAL A 260 12.11 -12.78 -9.75
C VAL A 260 12.13 -13.88 -10.81
N VAL A 261 12.80 -15.00 -10.54
CA VAL A 261 12.83 -16.16 -11.42
C VAL A 261 11.41 -16.72 -11.63
N PHE A 262 10.63 -16.87 -10.57
CA PHE A 262 9.23 -17.31 -10.64
C PHE A 262 8.39 -16.38 -11.53
N GLU A 263 8.52 -15.06 -11.37
CA GLU A 263 7.78 -14.08 -12.17
C GLU A 263 8.24 -14.05 -13.64
N ALA A 264 9.53 -14.29 -13.90
CA ALA A 264 10.08 -14.43 -15.24
C ALA A 264 9.53 -15.68 -15.96
N ILE A 265 9.33 -16.80 -15.26
CA ILE A 265 8.66 -18.00 -15.81
C ILE A 265 7.23 -17.66 -16.24
N HIS A 266 6.55 -16.74 -15.55
CA HIS A 266 5.24 -16.25 -15.93
C HIS A 266 5.27 -15.19 -17.05
N ALA A 267 6.43 -15.03 -17.71
CA ALA A 267 6.67 -14.12 -18.83
C ALA A 267 6.39 -12.64 -18.51
N LYS A 268 6.61 -12.21 -17.25
CA LYS A 268 6.57 -10.78 -16.90
C LYS A 268 7.79 -10.06 -17.50
N PRO A 269 7.63 -9.08 -18.41
CA PRO A 269 8.75 -8.54 -19.19
C PRO A 269 9.93 -8.04 -18.36
N GLU A 270 9.67 -7.25 -17.32
CA GLU A 270 10.73 -6.70 -16.46
C GLU A 270 11.41 -7.76 -15.59
N ALA A 271 10.68 -8.80 -15.19
CA ALA A 271 11.27 -9.93 -14.47
C ALA A 271 12.16 -10.78 -15.41
N VAL A 272 11.71 -11.01 -16.65
CA VAL A 272 12.51 -11.68 -17.70
C VAL A 272 13.80 -10.91 -17.97
N ALA A 273 13.71 -9.59 -18.17
CA ALA A 273 14.86 -8.74 -18.40
C ALA A 273 15.83 -8.78 -17.21
N ALA A 274 15.33 -8.60 -15.98
CA ALA A 274 16.17 -8.65 -14.78
C ALA A 274 16.87 -10.00 -14.60
N ALA A 275 16.15 -11.10 -14.82
CA ALA A 275 16.70 -12.45 -14.69
C ALA A 275 17.72 -12.78 -15.78
N ALA A 276 17.51 -12.33 -17.02
CA ALA A 276 18.45 -12.50 -18.11
C ALA A 276 19.73 -11.68 -17.90
N ASP A 277 19.59 -10.38 -17.59
CA ASP A 277 20.73 -9.47 -17.36
C ASP A 277 21.62 -9.95 -16.21
N ALA A 278 21.00 -10.40 -15.11
CA ALA A 278 21.70 -10.88 -13.92
C ALA A 278 22.05 -12.38 -13.97
N ARG A 279 21.74 -13.06 -15.08
CA ARG A 279 21.93 -14.50 -15.30
C ARG A 279 21.33 -15.38 -14.20
N TYR A 280 20.21 -14.97 -13.60
CA TYR A 280 19.49 -15.79 -12.65
C TYR A 280 18.99 -17.09 -13.31
N ALA A 281 18.82 -18.13 -12.52
CA ALA A 281 18.24 -19.39 -12.92
C ALA A 281 17.57 -20.06 -11.70
N PRO A 282 16.53 -20.88 -11.91
CA PRO A 282 16.03 -21.80 -10.90
C PRO A 282 17.13 -22.76 -10.41
N GLU A 283 17.07 -23.17 -9.14
CA GLU A 283 17.98 -24.18 -8.59
C GLU A 283 17.73 -25.58 -9.17
N ASN A 284 16.46 -25.89 -9.45
CA ASN A 284 16.08 -27.15 -10.07
C ASN A 284 16.44 -27.16 -11.56
N GLU A 285 17.31 -28.08 -11.99
CA GLU A 285 17.74 -28.23 -13.38
C GLU A 285 16.57 -28.39 -14.37
N ARG A 286 15.48 -29.08 -13.97
CA ARG A 286 14.31 -29.25 -14.83
C ARG A 286 13.59 -27.93 -15.08
N ASP A 287 13.41 -27.13 -14.03
CA ASP A 287 12.78 -25.82 -14.13
C ASP A 287 13.70 -24.82 -14.85
N ALA A 288 15.02 -24.99 -14.73
CA ALA A 288 16.00 -24.16 -15.42
C ALA A 288 15.87 -24.24 -16.95
N LEU A 289 15.64 -25.43 -17.53
CA LEU A 289 15.41 -25.56 -18.97
C LEU A 289 14.17 -24.82 -19.45
N VAL A 290 13.06 -24.99 -18.72
CA VAL A 290 11.79 -24.31 -19.02
C VAL A 290 11.95 -22.80 -18.90
N PHE A 291 12.62 -22.35 -17.84
CA PHE A 291 12.93 -20.95 -17.60
C PHE A 291 13.79 -20.36 -18.73
N LEU A 292 14.88 -21.02 -19.13
CA LEU A 292 15.76 -20.53 -20.20
C LEU A 292 15.00 -20.40 -21.52
N TYR A 293 14.14 -21.38 -21.82
CA TYR A 293 13.29 -21.35 -23.01
C TYR A 293 12.28 -20.20 -22.98
N ILE A 294 11.54 -20.03 -21.88
CA ILE A 294 10.53 -18.97 -21.74
C ILE A 294 11.16 -17.57 -21.75
N THR A 295 12.32 -17.42 -21.11
CA THR A 295 13.04 -16.14 -21.03
C THR A 295 13.87 -15.83 -22.29
N GLY A 296 13.92 -16.74 -23.26
CA GLY A 296 14.64 -16.55 -24.52
C GLY A 296 16.15 -16.50 -24.38
N GLN A 297 16.72 -17.10 -23.34
CA GLN A 297 18.16 -17.22 -23.13
C GLN A 297 18.73 -18.37 -23.98
N TRP A 298 18.64 -18.22 -25.30
CA TRP A 298 18.84 -19.30 -26.28
C TRP A 298 20.22 -19.93 -26.22
N ASP A 299 21.30 -19.16 -26.09
CA ASP A 299 22.66 -19.72 -26.04
C ASP A 299 22.83 -20.69 -24.87
N ARG A 300 22.28 -20.34 -23.69
CA ARG A 300 22.31 -21.20 -22.49
C ARG A 300 21.36 -22.39 -22.63
N TYR A 301 20.22 -22.18 -23.27
CA TYR A 301 19.28 -23.27 -23.54
C TYR A 301 19.89 -24.32 -24.48
N ASP A 302 20.51 -23.87 -25.58
CA ASP A 302 21.13 -24.75 -26.58
C ASP A 302 22.36 -25.49 -26.01
N GLU A 303 23.09 -24.90 -25.05
CA GLU A 303 24.14 -25.60 -24.31
C GLU A 303 23.57 -26.69 -23.39
N ALA A 304 22.45 -26.40 -22.71
CA ALA A 304 21.86 -27.30 -21.72
C ALA A 304 21.00 -28.43 -22.32
N ASP A 305 20.35 -28.18 -23.47
CA ASP A 305 19.45 -29.09 -24.18
C ASP A 305 19.61 -28.97 -25.72
N PRO A 306 20.76 -29.38 -26.29
CA PRO A 306 21.09 -29.12 -27.71
C PRO A 306 20.10 -29.67 -28.73
N ASP A 307 19.38 -30.75 -28.38
CA ASP A 307 18.40 -31.40 -29.24
C ASP A 307 16.94 -31.15 -28.82
N GLY A 308 16.73 -30.37 -27.75
CA GLY A 308 15.41 -30.09 -27.18
C GLY A 308 14.73 -31.28 -26.50
N SER A 309 15.42 -32.44 -26.41
CA SER A 309 14.80 -33.69 -25.96
C SER A 309 14.35 -33.62 -24.50
N LYS A 310 15.09 -32.90 -23.65
CA LYS A 310 14.76 -32.75 -22.22
C LYS A 310 13.52 -31.89 -22.05
N LEU A 311 13.40 -30.78 -22.78
CA LEU A 311 12.21 -29.93 -22.72
C LEU A 311 10.97 -30.64 -23.28
N ILE A 312 11.11 -31.41 -24.38
CA ILE A 312 10.03 -32.23 -24.92
C ILE A 312 9.56 -33.26 -23.89
N ALA A 313 10.49 -33.94 -23.21
CA ALA A 313 10.16 -34.90 -22.15
C ALA A 313 9.44 -34.23 -20.98
N TYR A 314 9.90 -33.05 -20.54
CA TYR A 314 9.23 -32.25 -19.52
C TYR A 314 7.78 -31.92 -19.92
N CYS A 315 7.58 -31.43 -21.15
CA CYS A 315 6.24 -31.09 -21.64
C CYS A 315 5.33 -32.32 -21.78
N ALA A 316 5.89 -33.49 -22.12
CA ALA A 316 5.13 -34.74 -22.19
C ALA A 316 4.69 -35.25 -20.81
N GLU A 317 5.58 -35.17 -19.80
CA GLU A 317 5.27 -35.52 -18.40
C GLU A 317 4.14 -34.64 -17.84
N HIS A 318 4.13 -33.36 -18.22
CA HIS A 318 3.17 -32.39 -17.72
C HIS A 318 1.95 -32.19 -18.63
N ALA A 319 1.77 -32.96 -19.70
CA ALA A 319 0.69 -32.75 -20.69
C ALA A 319 -0.77 -32.88 -20.13
N ARG A 320 -0.96 -33.22 -18.86
CA ARG A 320 -2.28 -33.37 -18.23
C ARG A 320 -2.82 -32.03 -17.70
N PRO A 321 -4.09 -31.68 -17.98
CA PRO A 321 -4.63 -30.33 -17.81
C PRO A 321 -4.83 -29.83 -16.37
N TYR A 322 -4.58 -30.64 -15.34
CA TYR A 322 -4.93 -30.30 -13.96
C TYR A 322 -3.77 -29.77 -13.11
N VAL A 323 -2.54 -29.73 -13.62
CA VAL A 323 -1.38 -29.32 -12.82
C VAL A 323 -0.53 -28.32 -13.58
N GLY A 324 -0.57 -27.05 -13.15
CA GLY A 324 0.56 -26.10 -13.14
C GLY A 324 1.47 -25.98 -14.36
N THR A 325 1.03 -26.34 -15.56
CA THR A 325 1.94 -26.35 -16.71
C THR A 325 2.28 -24.95 -17.19
N TYR A 326 3.56 -24.69 -17.42
CA TYR A 326 4.04 -23.52 -18.15
C TYR A 326 3.78 -23.59 -19.67
N ARG A 327 2.86 -24.46 -20.10
CA ARG A 327 2.57 -24.76 -21.51
C ARG A 327 2.28 -23.49 -22.30
N HIS A 328 1.40 -22.63 -21.78
CA HIS A 328 1.03 -21.42 -22.51
C HIS A 328 2.22 -20.46 -22.69
N GLN A 329 3.08 -20.35 -21.68
CA GLN A 329 4.29 -19.53 -21.73
C GLN A 329 5.31 -20.10 -22.71
N ILE A 330 5.50 -21.42 -22.73
CA ILE A 330 6.36 -22.13 -23.67
C ILE A 330 5.86 -21.96 -25.12
N GLU A 331 4.57 -22.17 -25.37
CA GLU A 331 3.95 -22.00 -26.70
C GLU A 331 4.14 -20.56 -27.20
N ARG A 332 3.95 -19.56 -26.32
CA ARG A 332 4.20 -18.14 -26.65
C ARG A 332 5.67 -17.86 -26.96
N ALA A 333 6.60 -18.42 -26.20
CA ALA A 333 8.04 -18.26 -26.43
C ALA A 333 8.48 -18.93 -27.75
N ALA A 334 7.94 -20.11 -28.07
CA ALA A 334 8.16 -20.80 -29.34
C ALA A 334 7.67 -19.95 -30.52
N GLN A 335 6.44 -19.42 -30.42
CA GLN A 335 5.87 -18.56 -31.45
C GLN A 335 6.67 -17.27 -31.65
N ALA A 336 7.10 -16.62 -30.57
CA ALA A 336 7.84 -15.36 -30.63
C ALA A 336 9.25 -15.52 -31.22
N SER A 337 9.90 -16.68 -31.01
CA SER A 337 11.25 -16.97 -31.48
C SER A 337 11.32 -17.69 -32.84
N GLY A 338 10.20 -18.26 -33.30
CA GLY A 338 10.17 -19.15 -34.46
C GLY A 338 10.73 -20.55 -34.20
N ARG A 339 11.00 -20.90 -32.93
CA ARG A 339 11.45 -22.25 -32.55
C ARG A 339 10.29 -23.25 -32.55
N PRO A 340 10.57 -24.56 -32.74
CA PRO A 340 9.55 -25.60 -32.62
C PRO A 340 8.88 -25.58 -31.25
N ASP A 341 7.55 -25.73 -31.22
CA ASP A 341 6.82 -25.92 -29.96
C ASP A 341 7.17 -27.31 -29.37
N PRO A 342 7.82 -27.39 -28.19
CA PRO A 342 8.18 -28.66 -27.57
C PRO A 342 6.97 -29.35 -26.93
N CYS A 343 5.83 -28.66 -26.80
CA CYS A 343 4.64 -29.22 -26.18
C CYS A 343 3.95 -30.22 -27.12
N PRO A 344 3.64 -31.44 -26.66
CA PRO A 344 2.85 -32.36 -27.48
C PRO A 344 1.48 -31.75 -27.76
N LYS A 345 1.00 -31.92 -28.99
CA LYS A 345 -0.35 -31.51 -29.38
C LYS A 345 -1.35 -32.25 -28.50
N LEU A 346 -2.16 -31.50 -27.75
CA LEU A 346 -3.24 -32.12 -26.99
C LEU A 346 -4.16 -32.86 -27.96
N PRO A 347 -4.66 -34.04 -27.58
CA PRO A 347 -5.73 -34.66 -28.34
C PRO A 347 -6.86 -33.63 -28.45
N LYS A 348 -7.36 -33.43 -29.68
CA LYS A 348 -8.52 -32.55 -29.89
C LYS A 348 -9.60 -32.96 -28.88
N PRO A 349 -10.21 -32.01 -28.14
CA PRO A 349 -11.32 -32.33 -27.27
C PRO A 349 -12.27 -33.21 -28.07
N ARG A 350 -12.62 -34.39 -27.54
CA ARG A 350 -13.60 -35.24 -28.22
C ARG A 350 -14.80 -34.33 -28.48
N PRO A 351 -15.28 -34.22 -29.74
CA PRO A 351 -16.43 -33.38 -30.04
C PRO A 351 -17.49 -33.74 -29.02
N ASN A 352 -17.98 -32.74 -28.28
CA ASN A 352 -18.99 -32.96 -27.25
C ASN A 352 -20.11 -33.77 -27.93
N PRO A 353 -20.36 -35.03 -27.52
CA PRO A 353 -21.33 -35.88 -28.21
C PRO A 353 -22.74 -35.30 -28.18
N ASN A 354 -22.94 -34.22 -27.41
CA ASN A 354 -24.16 -33.45 -27.40
C ASN A 354 -23.87 -31.95 -27.68
N PRO A 355 -23.75 -31.53 -28.97
CA PRO A 355 -23.60 -30.12 -29.33
C PRO A 355 -24.82 -29.26 -28.92
N PHE A 356 -25.94 -29.92 -28.57
CA PHE A 356 -27.18 -29.29 -28.12
C PHE A 356 -27.35 -29.24 -26.60
N ARG A 357 -26.36 -29.68 -25.81
CA ARG A 357 -26.28 -29.25 -24.42
C ARG A 357 -25.43 -27.98 -24.42
N PRO A 358 -26.03 -26.77 -24.49
CA PRO A 358 -25.32 -25.58 -24.06
C PRO A 358 -24.72 -25.92 -22.72
N TYR A 359 -23.46 -25.52 -22.52
CA TYR A 359 -22.75 -25.61 -21.25
C TYR A 359 -23.79 -25.34 -20.16
N GLN A 360 -24.24 -26.39 -19.45
CA GLN A 360 -24.96 -26.18 -18.21
C GLN A 360 -23.88 -25.60 -17.32
N SER A 361 -23.75 -24.26 -17.40
CA SER A 361 -23.21 -23.43 -16.35
C SER A 361 -23.62 -24.12 -15.07
N GLY A 362 -22.61 -24.57 -14.32
CA GLY A 362 -22.80 -25.32 -13.08
C GLY A 362 -23.97 -24.70 -12.34
N GLY A 363 -24.92 -25.57 -11.97
CA GLY A 363 -26.21 -25.19 -11.45
C GLY A 363 -26.09 -23.94 -10.62
N SER A 364 -26.84 -22.91 -11.01
CA SER A 364 -27.29 -21.89 -10.09
C SER A 364 -27.72 -22.63 -8.82
N TRP A 365 -26.91 -22.51 -7.77
CA TRP A 365 -27.38 -22.83 -6.44
C TRP A 365 -28.71 -22.10 -6.27
N PRO A 366 -29.76 -22.76 -5.79
CA PRO A 366 -31.05 -22.09 -5.59
C PRO A 366 -30.83 -21.03 -4.51
N THR A 367 -30.63 -19.78 -4.93
CA THR A 367 -30.96 -18.64 -4.10
C THR A 367 -32.49 -18.56 -4.13
N ASP A 368 -33.14 -19.29 -3.23
CA ASP A 368 -34.54 -19.06 -2.88
C ASP A 368 -34.69 -17.61 -2.38
N PRO A 369 -35.46 -16.74 -3.04
CA PRO A 369 -35.94 -15.51 -2.45
C PRO A 369 -37.38 -15.77 -2.00
N GLY A 370 -37.55 -16.49 -0.90
CA GLY A 370 -38.86 -17.00 -0.51
C GLY A 370 -39.05 -17.23 0.99
N GLY A 371 -39.44 -16.17 1.70
CA GLY A 371 -40.35 -16.28 2.84
C GLY A 371 -39.72 -16.32 4.23
N GLY A 372 -40.01 -15.30 5.04
CA GLY A 372 -39.75 -15.35 6.47
C GLY A 372 -39.83 -14.03 7.22
N SER A 373 -40.92 -13.27 7.05
CA SER A 373 -41.29 -12.22 8.01
C SER A 373 -41.68 -12.88 9.35
N GLY A 374 -40.69 -13.13 10.20
CA GLY A 374 -40.89 -13.62 11.58
C GLY A 374 -40.70 -12.47 12.56
N GLY A 375 -41.80 -11.80 12.94
CA GLY A 375 -41.79 -10.81 14.01
C GLY A 375 -41.42 -11.44 15.34
N PHE A 376 -40.44 -10.86 16.03
CA PHE A 376 -40.22 -11.08 17.46
C PHE A 376 -40.99 -10.02 18.25
N SER A 377 -42.23 -10.37 18.58
CA SER A 377 -42.99 -9.78 19.69
C SER A 377 -42.93 -10.78 20.83
N GLY A 378 -42.36 -10.41 21.97
CA GLY A 378 -42.25 -11.29 23.12
C GLY A 378 -41.63 -10.61 24.33
N GLY A 379 -42.36 -9.63 24.88
CA GLY A 379 -42.23 -9.28 26.29
C GLY A 379 -43.01 -10.29 27.14
N GLY A 380 -42.52 -10.58 28.35
CA GLY A 380 -43.23 -11.42 29.31
C GLY A 380 -42.38 -11.79 30.52
N SER A 381 -42.59 -11.03 31.59
CA SER A 381 -42.07 -11.23 32.94
C SER A 381 -42.49 -12.57 33.56
N PHE A 382 -41.64 -13.11 34.45
CA PHE A 382 -41.97 -13.60 35.79
C PHE A 382 -40.75 -13.46 36.69
#